data_AF-Q29EZ6-F1
#
_entry.id   AF-Q29EZ6-F1
#
_cell.length_a   1.000
_cell.length_b   1.000
_cell.length_c   1.000
_cell.angle_alpha   90.00
_cell.angle_beta   90.00
_cell.angle_gamma   90.00
#
_symmetry.space_group_name_H-M   'P 1'
#
loop_
_entity.id
_entity.type
_entity.pdbx_description
1 polymer ?
#
loop_
_entity_poly.entity_id
_entity_poly.type
_entity_poly.pdbx_seq_one_letter_code
_entity_poly.pdbx_strand_id
1 'polypeptide(L)'
;MDKEKLIAPNQMGYLILKDDGNLLDSGGDLKNDDRSANVIMGLLNLTDSIDEDFMPNSSCERITIDYDQHYYSICMSNRRIYVVKLSKTHTQNGATTSSSSSTSYNDAAEGNNISSSTVLA
;
A
#
# COMPACT_ATOMS: atom_id res chain seq x y z
N MET A 1 19.11 -20.40 -5.50
CA MET A 1 17.76 -20.54 -6.08
C MET A 1 16.96 -19.41 -5.50
N ASP A 2 17.09 -18.23 -6.10
CA ASP A 2 16.50 -17.01 -5.58
C ASP A 2 15.05 -17.03 -6.02
N LYS A 3 14.16 -17.43 -5.10
CA LYS A 3 12.73 -17.38 -5.32
C LYS A 3 12.38 -15.91 -5.44
N GLU A 4 12.09 -15.44 -6.65
CA GLU A 4 11.30 -14.23 -6.86
C GLU A 4 10.04 -14.37 -6.01
N LYS A 5 10.06 -13.73 -4.84
CA LYS A 5 8.92 -13.71 -3.94
C LYS A 5 7.93 -12.69 -4.50
N LEU A 6 7.34 -13.02 -5.65
CA LEU A 6 6.17 -12.32 -6.16
C LEU A 6 5.01 -12.70 -5.25
N ILE A 7 4.69 -11.81 -4.32
CA ILE A 7 3.63 -11.99 -3.31
C ILE A 7 2.26 -11.68 -3.94
N ALA A 8 2.22 -10.91 -5.04
CA ALA A 8 0.99 -10.49 -5.71
C ALA A 8 1.15 -10.41 -7.25
N PRO A 9 0.08 -10.63 -8.03
CA PRO A 9 0.13 -10.68 -9.50
C PRO A 9 0.58 -9.37 -10.16
N ASN A 10 0.32 -8.22 -9.53
CA ASN A 10 0.71 -6.90 -10.03
C ASN A 10 1.90 -6.30 -9.27
N GLN A 11 2.67 -7.12 -8.54
CA GLN A 11 3.81 -6.66 -7.76
C GLN A 11 4.92 -6.16 -8.69
N MET A 12 5.24 -4.88 -8.59
CA MET A 12 6.34 -4.23 -9.32
C MET A 12 7.63 -4.19 -8.48
N GLY A 13 7.50 -4.23 -7.15
CA GLY A 13 8.63 -4.20 -6.24
C GLY A 13 8.21 -4.37 -4.79
N TYR A 14 9.17 -4.63 -3.92
CA TYR A 14 8.93 -4.78 -2.49
C TYR A 14 10.14 -4.33 -1.65
N LEU A 15 9.85 -3.90 -0.41
CA LEU A 15 10.82 -3.72 0.66
C LEU A 15 10.37 -4.52 1.88
N ILE A 16 11.32 -5.13 2.58
CA ILE A 16 11.11 -5.69 3.90
C ILE A 16 12.09 -4.97 4.83
N LEU A 17 11.55 -4.26 5.81
CA LEU A 17 12.33 -3.53 6.81
C LEU A 17 12.16 -4.18 8.18
N LYS A 18 13.16 -4.02 9.04
CA LYS A 18 12.98 -4.18 10.48
C LYS A 18 12.16 -3.02 11.06
N ASP A 19 11.71 -3.19 12.29
CA ASP A 19 11.06 -2.14 13.10
C ASP A 19 11.94 -0.91 13.33
N ASP A 20 13.27 -1.03 13.26
CA ASP A 20 14.22 0.09 13.32
C ASP A 20 14.45 0.79 11.96
N GLY A 21 13.80 0.34 10.89
CA GLY A 21 13.95 0.87 9.53
C GLY A 21 15.08 0.27 8.71
N ASN A 22 15.90 -0.64 9.27
CA ASN A 22 16.97 -1.29 8.52
C ASN A 22 16.40 -2.22 7.43
N LEU A 23 16.93 -2.09 6.22
CA LEU A 23 16.56 -2.93 5.08
C LEU A 23 16.99 -4.39 5.29
N LEU A 24 16.03 -5.33 5.25
CA LEU A 24 16.29 -6.76 5.31
C LEU A 24 16.37 -7.40 3.93
N ASP A 25 15.45 -7.02 3.04
CA ASP A 25 15.35 -7.55 1.69
C ASP A 25 14.60 -6.56 0.78
N SER A 26 14.90 -6.59 -0.52
CA SER A 26 14.24 -5.75 -1.51
C SER A 26 14.28 -6.35 -2.91
N GLY A 27 13.32 -5.98 -3.75
CA GLY A 27 13.25 -6.46 -5.12
C GLY A 27 12.39 -5.59 -6.03
N GLY A 28 12.50 -5.87 -7.33
CA GLY A 28 11.83 -5.11 -8.40
C GLY A 28 12.22 -3.63 -8.39
N ASP A 29 11.23 -2.76 -8.61
CA ASP A 29 11.39 -1.30 -8.64
C ASP A 29 11.92 -0.69 -7.33
N LEU A 30 11.82 -1.41 -6.21
CA LEU A 30 12.25 -0.93 -4.89
C LEU A 30 13.59 -1.53 -4.46
N LYS A 31 14.31 -2.21 -5.36
CA LYS A 31 15.58 -2.85 -5.02
C LYS A 31 16.61 -1.81 -4.56
N ASN A 32 17.10 -1.97 -3.33
CA ASN A 32 18.04 -1.06 -2.65
C ASN A 32 17.56 0.41 -2.60
N ASP A 33 16.25 0.65 -2.55
CA ASP A 33 15.69 1.99 -2.43
C ASP A 33 15.62 2.45 -0.96
N ASP A 34 16.78 2.83 -0.42
CA ASP A 34 16.91 3.34 0.94
C ASP A 34 16.13 4.64 1.16
N ARG A 35 15.91 5.43 0.09
CA ARG A 35 15.13 6.67 0.17
C ARG A 35 13.68 6.35 0.51
N SER A 36 13.07 5.41 -0.20
CA SER A 36 11.70 4.98 0.08
C SER A 36 11.57 4.37 1.48
N ALA A 37 12.56 3.59 1.94
CA ALA A 37 12.59 3.07 3.31
C ALA A 37 12.55 4.21 4.35
N ASN A 38 13.41 5.23 4.20
CA ASN A 38 13.45 6.38 5.12
C ASN A 38 12.13 7.17 5.14
N VAL A 39 11.51 7.38 3.97
CA VAL A 39 10.21 8.07 3.88
C VAL A 39 9.11 7.27 4.57
N ILE A 40 9.07 5.95 4.36
CA ILE A 40 8.07 5.07 4.97
C ILE A 40 8.23 5.00 6.49
N MET A 41 9.47 4.96 6.99
CA MET A 41 9.72 5.04 8.43
C MET A 41 9.26 6.37 9.02
N GLY A 42 9.52 7.49 8.33
CA GLY A 42 9.00 8.80 8.74
C GLY A 42 7.46 8.82 8.81
N LEU A 43 6.79 8.17 7.86
CA LEU A 43 5.32 8.05 7.84
C LEU A 43 4.78 7.22 9.01
N LEU A 44 5.40 6.07 9.31
CA LEU A 44 5.00 5.21 10.42
C LEU A 44 5.19 5.90 11.78
N ASN A 45 6.31 6.59 11.96
CA ASN A 45 6.54 7.37 13.19
C ASN A 45 5.51 8.50 13.37
N LEU A 46 5.00 9.07 12.26
CA LEU A 46 3.91 10.04 12.31
C LEU A 46 2.60 9.40 12.77
N THR A 47 2.31 8.17 12.35
CA THR A 47 1.09 7.47 12.77
C THR A 47 1.07 7.17 14.27
N ASP A 48 2.24 6.98 14.89
CA ASP A 48 2.36 6.80 16.35
C ASP A 48 2.11 8.09 17.13
N SER A 49 2.13 9.26 16.47
CA SER A 49 1.85 10.57 17.08
C SER A 49 0.39 11.02 16.95
N ILE A 50 -0.46 10.21 16.33
CA ILE A 50 -1.89 10.50 16.16
C ILE A 50 -2.58 10.42 17.52
N ASP A 51 -3.41 11.43 17.81
CA ASP A 51 -4.20 11.51 19.03
C ASP A 51 -5.10 10.27 19.20
N GLU A 52 -5.12 9.70 20.40
CA GLU A 52 -5.99 8.57 20.76
C GLU A 52 -7.48 8.92 20.59
N ASP A 53 -7.83 10.20 20.77
CA ASP A 53 -9.19 10.68 20.55
C ASP A 53 -9.59 10.61 19.06
N PHE A 54 -8.61 10.73 18.15
CA PHE A 54 -8.84 10.65 16.70
C PHE A 54 -8.80 9.20 16.19
N MET A 55 -7.90 8.38 16.72
CA MET A 55 -7.76 6.97 16.33
C MET A 55 -7.83 6.06 17.57
N PRO A 56 -9.02 5.91 18.18
CA PRO A 56 -9.19 5.07 19.34
C PRO A 56 -8.84 3.62 18.98
N ASN A 57 -7.98 3.00 19.81
CA ASN A 57 -7.33 1.69 19.62
C ASN A 57 -6.05 1.67 18.77
N SER A 58 -5.49 2.83 18.40
CA SER A 58 -4.07 3.07 18.01
C SER A 58 -3.39 2.03 17.12
N SER A 59 -4.15 1.30 16.29
CA SER A 59 -3.62 0.28 15.40
C SER A 59 -3.92 0.63 13.95
N CYS A 60 -2.97 1.26 13.27
CA CYS A 60 -2.98 1.34 11.82
C CYS A 60 -2.62 -0.04 11.25
N GLU A 61 -3.60 -0.80 10.75
CA GLU A 61 -3.36 -2.15 10.20
C GLU A 61 -2.63 -2.09 8.85
N ARG A 62 -3.00 -1.13 8.00
CA ARG A 62 -2.48 -0.96 6.65
C ARG A 62 -2.50 0.50 6.25
N ILE A 63 -1.37 0.96 5.72
CA ILE A 63 -1.27 2.24 5.03
C ILE A 63 -1.23 1.97 3.54
N THR A 64 -2.03 2.71 2.78
CA THR A 64 -2.00 2.68 1.30
C THR A 64 -1.64 4.05 0.78
N ILE A 65 -0.59 4.13 -0.05
CA ILE A 65 -0.19 5.36 -0.74
C ILE A 65 -0.58 5.22 -2.20
N ASP A 66 -1.60 5.97 -2.62
CA ASP A 66 -2.26 5.80 -3.90
C ASP A 66 -1.77 6.82 -4.94
N TYR A 67 -0.99 6.37 -5.93
CA TYR A 67 -0.54 7.18 -7.08
C TYR A 67 -1.38 6.86 -8.32
N ASP A 68 -1.26 7.66 -9.39
CA ASP A 68 -2.08 7.47 -10.60
C ASP A 68 -1.93 6.09 -11.26
N GLN A 69 -0.71 5.54 -11.29
CA GLN A 69 -0.38 4.32 -12.04
C GLN A 69 -0.03 3.12 -11.14
N HIS A 70 0.22 3.36 -9.87
CA HIS A 70 0.63 2.33 -8.91
C HIS A 70 0.20 2.75 -7.52
N TYR A 71 0.27 1.84 -6.56
CA TYR A 71 0.09 2.17 -5.16
C TYR A 71 1.07 1.38 -4.31
N TYR A 72 1.34 1.89 -3.12
CA TYR A 72 2.09 1.17 -2.09
C TYR A 72 1.11 0.62 -1.08
N SER A 73 1.28 -0.66 -0.71
CA SER A 73 0.63 -1.25 0.45
C SER A 73 1.69 -1.50 1.52
N ILE A 74 1.48 -0.93 2.70
CA ILE A 74 2.40 -0.99 3.83
C ILE A 74 1.68 -1.63 5.01
N CYS A 75 2.26 -2.70 5.54
CA CYS A 75 1.75 -3.40 6.73
C CYS A 75 2.90 -3.76 7.67
N MET A 76 2.65 -3.74 8.97
CA MET A 76 3.60 -4.23 9.97
C MET A 76 3.12 -5.58 10.52
N SER A 77 4.02 -6.57 10.58
CA SER A 77 3.76 -7.86 11.20
C SER A 77 5.04 -8.49 11.73
N ASN A 78 4.99 -9.04 12.95
CA ASN A 78 6.13 -9.69 13.60
C ASN A 78 7.42 -8.83 13.59
N ARG A 79 7.30 -7.56 14.02
CA ARG A 79 8.39 -6.57 14.07
C ARG A 79 9.08 -6.34 12.72
N ARG A 80 8.35 -6.54 11.62
CA ARG A 80 8.81 -6.28 10.26
C ARG A 80 7.78 -5.44 9.53
N ILE A 81 8.27 -4.52 8.73
CA ILE A 81 7.45 -3.68 7.87
C ILE A 81 7.56 -4.24 6.46
N TYR A 82 6.40 -4.54 5.87
CA TYR A 82 6.27 -5.05 4.52
C TYR A 82 5.72 -3.94 3.65
N VAL A 83 6.46 -3.61 2.60
CA VAL A 83 6.07 -2.62 1.59
C VAL A 83 5.99 -3.33 0.26
N VAL A 84 4.87 -3.19 -0.44
CA VAL A 84 4.71 -3.73 -1.80
C VAL A 84 4.24 -2.60 -2.71
N LYS A 85 4.95 -2.39 -3.82
CA LYS A 85 4.54 -1.53 -4.92
C LYS A 85 3.73 -2.35 -5.91
N LEU A 86 2.49 -1.96 -6.15
CA LEU A 86 1.52 -2.67 -6.97
C LEU A 86 1.10 -1.80 -8.14
N SER A 87 1.10 -2.36 -9.36
CA SER A 87 0.57 -1.66 -10.54
C SER A 87 -0.96 -1.56 -10.46
N LYS A 88 -1.50 -0.38 -10.78
CA LYS A 88 -2.95 -0.20 -11.01
C LYS A 88 -3.38 -0.68 -12.39
N THR A 89 -2.46 -0.80 -13.33
CA THR A 89 -2.79 -1.28 -14.67
C THR A 89 -3.08 -2.77 -14.60
N HIS A 90 -4.31 -3.14 -14.97
CA HIS A 90 -4.66 -4.53 -15.18
C HIS A 90 -3.95 -5.00 -16.44
N THR A 91 -2.87 -5.76 -16.29
CA THR A 91 -2.20 -6.38 -17.44
C THR A 91 -3.00 -7.61 -17.85
N GLN A 92 -4.15 -7.39 -18.51
CA GLN A 92 -4.71 -8.36 -19.44
C GLN A 92 -4.11 -8.06 -20.81
N ASN A 93 -3.45 -9.06 -21.39
CA ASN A 93 -2.93 -9.07 -22.76
C ASN A 93 -3.71 -8.12 -23.71
N GLY A 94 -3.13 -6.98 -24.08
CA GLY A 94 -3.52 -6.23 -25.28
C GLY A 94 -4.56 -5.10 -25.17
N ALA A 95 -5.07 -4.72 -23.99
CA ALA A 95 -5.93 -3.53 -23.87
C ALA A 95 -5.80 -2.83 -22.51
N THR A 96 -5.35 -1.59 -22.49
CA THR A 96 -5.28 -0.73 -21.30
C THR A 96 -6.67 -0.23 -20.93
N THR A 97 -7.25 -0.74 -19.83
CA THR A 97 -8.43 -0.13 -19.19
C THR A 97 -8.03 0.35 -17.80
N SER A 98 -8.01 1.67 -17.59
CA SER A 98 -7.83 2.27 -16.26
C SER A 98 -9.09 2.05 -15.43
N SER A 99 -9.08 1.07 -14.52
CA SER A 99 -10.12 0.95 -13.51
C SER A 99 -9.78 1.86 -12.32
N SER A 100 -10.56 2.93 -12.15
CA SER A 100 -10.52 3.77 -10.95
C SER A 100 -10.85 2.93 -9.73
N SER A 101 -9.87 2.66 -8.86
CA SER A 101 -10.09 2.03 -7.57
C SER A 101 -10.68 3.05 -6.59
N SER A 102 -12.00 3.04 -6.41
CA SER A 102 -12.65 3.79 -5.34
C SER A 102 -12.34 3.16 -3.98
N THR A 103 -11.54 3.82 -3.15
CA THR A 103 -11.46 3.52 -1.72
C THR A 103 -12.68 4.12 -1.01
N SER A 104 -13.65 3.29 -0.64
CA SER A 104 -14.76 3.68 0.22
C SER A 104 -14.33 3.61 1.69
N TYR A 105 -14.25 4.75 2.37
CA TYR A 105 -14.34 4.79 3.83
C TYR A 105 -15.82 4.72 4.19
N ASN A 106 -16.25 3.66 4.87
CA ASN A 106 -17.59 3.58 5.41
C ASN A 106 -17.59 4.32 6.75
N ASP A 107 -18.09 5.55 6.75
CA ASP A 107 -18.41 6.25 7.99
C ASP A 107 -19.72 5.66 8.55
N ALA A 108 -19.71 5.27 9.82
CA ALA A 108 -20.83 4.59 10.46
C ALA A 108 -21.88 5.60 10.93
N ALA A 109 -22.47 6.37 10.00
CA ALA A 109 -23.62 7.22 10.29
C ALA A 109 -24.47 7.45 9.03
N GLU A 110 -25.72 7.00 9.12
CA GLU A 110 -26.85 7.27 8.21
C GLU A 110 -26.77 6.79 6.75
N GLY A 111 -27.75 5.95 6.42
CA GLY A 111 -27.81 5.21 5.17
C GLY A 111 -28.10 6.07 3.95
N ASN A 112 -27.33 5.83 2.89
CA ASN A 112 -27.88 5.80 1.54
C ASN A 112 -26.95 4.97 0.63
N ASN A 113 -27.46 3.85 0.11
CA ASN A 113 -26.74 3.00 -0.85
C ASN A 113 -26.66 3.72 -2.19
N ILE A 114 -25.46 4.14 -2.62
CA ILE A 114 -25.23 4.60 -4.00
C ILE A 114 -24.06 3.78 -4.58
N SER A 115 -24.42 2.68 -5.25
CA SER A 115 -23.52 1.99 -6.18
C SER A 115 -23.62 2.69 -7.54
N SER A 116 -22.62 3.48 -7.91
CA SER A 116 -22.57 4.11 -9.24
C SER A 116 -21.59 3.37 -10.15
N SER A 117 -22.16 2.70 -11.15
CA SER A 117 -21.48 2.12 -12.32
C SER A 117 -20.94 3.20 -13.25
N THR A 118 -19.70 3.07 -13.73
CA THR A 118 -19.15 3.94 -14.78
C THR A 118 -19.63 3.48 -16.17
N VAL A 119 -20.17 4.41 -16.96
CA VAL A 119 -20.43 4.27 -18.39
C VAL A 119 -19.27 4.89 -19.15
N LEU A 120 -18.65 4.14 -20.06
CA LEU A 120 -17.66 4.63 -21.03
C LEU A 120 -18.37 5.15 -22.29
N ALA A 121 -17.98 6.33 -22.76
CA ALA A 121 -18.15 6.81 -24.13
C ALA A 121 -16.76 7.14 -24.70
#